data_AF-A0A7G8WCS8-F1
#
_entry.id   AF-A0A7G8WCS8-F1
#
_cell.length_a   1.000
_cell.length_b   1.000
_cell.length_c   1.000
_cell.angle_alpha   90.00
_cell.angle_beta   90.00
_cell.angle_gamma   90.00
#
_symmetry.space_group_name_H-M   'P 1'
#
loop_
_entity.id
_entity.type
_entity.pdbx_description
1 polymer ?
#
loop_
_entity_poly.entity_id
_entity_poly.type
_entity_poly.pdbx_seq_one_letter_code
_entity_poly.pdbx_strand_id
1 'polypeptide(L)'
;MLTKIMGIFNFLKPGDNSKPSRKHISFSNLALEIVGTLVEKKGFEFYRKKIETYFTTIIWTKEKQYVKLSASDFPTDYPYTFDIILGEGNCDDFFESEWDSISISDIQRLSEPNKKYNGYDFPKKREFRASLEKAKTELAEYGNGFLNGNMELFYKTRILTNGENKPEKIIKKDKNGKVILELLPYNVIKKND
;
A
#
# COMPACT_ATOMS: atom_id res chain seq x y z
N MET A 1 -33.87 -19.47 6.66
CA MET A 1 -32.77 -19.22 7.62
C MET A 1 -31.46 -19.30 6.85
N LEU A 2 -30.74 -18.19 6.74
CA LEU A 2 -29.48 -18.09 6.00
C LEU A 2 -28.31 -18.46 6.92
N THR A 3 -27.79 -19.68 6.77
CA THR A 3 -26.54 -20.10 7.38
C THR A 3 -25.39 -19.44 6.62
N LYS A 4 -24.79 -18.44 7.26
CA LYS A 4 -23.61 -17.70 6.80
C LYS A 4 -22.41 -18.66 6.77
N ILE A 5 -22.10 -19.21 5.61
CA ILE A 5 -20.91 -20.06 5.41
C ILE A 5 -19.69 -19.13 5.45
N MET A 6 -19.08 -19.02 6.63
CA MET A 6 -17.80 -18.34 6.85
C MET A 6 -16.73 -19.05 6.02
N GLY A 7 -16.26 -18.38 4.96
CA GLY A 7 -15.14 -18.83 4.15
C GLY A 7 -13.84 -18.91 4.96
N ILE A 8 -13.02 -19.88 4.61
CA ILE A 8 -11.79 -20.35 5.27
C ILE A 8 -10.64 -19.29 5.29
N PHE A 9 -10.91 -18.02 5.01
CA PHE A 9 -9.96 -16.91 5.11
C PHE A 9 -9.96 -16.18 6.47
N ASN A 10 -10.61 -16.75 7.50
CA ASN A 10 -10.57 -16.23 8.87
C ASN A 10 -9.35 -16.69 9.69
N PHE A 11 -8.39 -17.40 9.10
CA PHE A 11 -7.32 -18.10 9.83
C PHE A 11 -6.17 -17.21 10.34
N LEU A 12 -6.22 -15.89 10.09
CA LEU A 12 -5.24 -14.90 10.59
C LEU A 12 -5.92 -13.64 11.12
N LYS A 13 -7.05 -13.77 11.81
CA LYS A 13 -7.49 -12.70 12.72
C LYS A 13 -7.15 -13.10 14.14
N PRO A 14 -5.96 -12.75 14.66
CA PRO A 14 -5.87 -12.56 16.11
C PRO A 14 -6.98 -11.56 16.46
N GLY A 15 -7.79 -11.89 17.47
CA GLY A 15 -8.77 -10.94 17.99
C GLY A 15 -8.02 -9.67 18.36
N ASP A 16 -8.21 -8.62 17.57
CA ASP A 16 -7.43 -7.39 17.70
C ASP A 16 -7.98 -6.56 18.86
N ASN A 17 -7.69 -7.04 20.07
CA ASN A 17 -7.82 -6.28 21.31
C ASN A 17 -6.60 -5.37 21.53
N SER A 18 -5.74 -5.21 20.51
CA SER A 18 -4.53 -4.44 20.60
C SER A 18 -4.90 -2.95 20.49
N LYS A 19 -4.71 -2.21 21.59
CA LYS A 19 -5.05 -0.78 21.63
C LYS A 19 -4.08 -0.03 20.72
N PRO A 20 -4.56 0.89 19.87
CA PRO A 20 -3.69 1.69 19.03
C PRO A 20 -2.63 2.41 19.87
N SER A 21 -1.36 2.34 19.48
CA SER A 21 -0.32 3.01 20.26
C SER A 21 -0.46 4.53 20.15
N ARG A 22 -0.19 5.25 21.25
CA ARG A 22 -0.23 6.73 21.26
C ARG A 22 0.69 7.34 20.19
N LYS A 23 1.78 6.65 19.87
CA LYS A 23 2.74 7.01 18.83
C LYS A 23 2.07 6.97 17.45
N HIS A 24 1.45 5.85 17.09
CA HIS A 24 0.75 5.69 15.82
C HIS A 24 -0.48 6.60 15.69
N ILE A 25 -1.22 6.85 16.78
CA ILE A 25 -2.30 7.86 16.80
C ILE A 25 -1.75 9.24 16.44
N SER A 26 -0.70 9.68 17.16
CA SER A 26 -0.10 11.02 16.94
C SER A 26 0.46 11.17 15.52
N PHE A 27 1.13 10.13 15.02
CA PHE A 27 1.65 10.10 13.66
C PHE A 27 0.52 10.19 12.63
N SER A 28 -0.56 9.41 12.80
CA SER A 28 -1.67 9.37 11.86
C SER A 28 -2.40 10.72 11.75
N ASN A 29 -2.55 11.45 12.86
CA ASN A 29 -3.22 12.74 12.85
C ASN A 29 -2.38 13.79 12.10
N LEU A 30 -1.06 13.81 12.32
CA LEU A 30 -0.16 14.68 11.56
C LEU A 30 -0.09 14.28 10.08
N ALA A 31 -0.16 13.00 9.77
CA ALA A 31 -0.16 12.52 8.39
C ALA A 31 -1.42 12.98 7.62
N LEU A 32 -2.60 12.93 8.26
CA LEU A 32 -3.83 13.50 7.71
C LEU A 32 -3.71 15.01 7.47
N GLU A 33 -3.13 15.76 8.42
CA GLU A 33 -2.92 17.21 8.26
C GLU A 33 -1.96 17.54 7.11
N ILE A 34 -0.81 16.87 7.04
CA ILE A 34 0.29 17.26 6.15
C ILE A 34 0.13 16.61 4.76
N VAL A 35 0.06 15.28 4.71
CA VAL A 35 -0.04 14.53 3.44
C VAL A 35 -1.48 14.57 2.91
N GLY A 36 -2.47 14.42 3.80
CA GLY A 36 -3.90 14.47 3.45
C GLY A 36 -4.27 15.75 2.73
N THR A 37 -3.87 16.91 3.27
CA THR A 37 -4.13 18.21 2.62
C THR A 37 -3.60 18.29 1.18
N LEU A 38 -2.41 17.72 0.90
CA LEU A 38 -1.85 17.72 -0.46
C LEU A 38 -2.69 16.84 -1.40
N VAL A 39 -3.01 15.61 -1.00
CA VAL A 39 -3.73 14.66 -1.86
C VAL A 39 -5.19 15.07 -2.06
N GLU A 40 -5.82 15.62 -1.04
CA GLU A 40 -7.20 16.13 -1.10
C GLU A 40 -7.30 17.33 -2.03
N LYS A 41 -6.30 18.22 -2.03
CA LYS A 41 -6.20 19.31 -3.01
C LYS A 41 -6.08 18.82 -4.45
N LYS A 42 -5.62 17.58 -4.67
CA LYS A 42 -5.53 16.93 -5.99
C LYS A 42 -6.78 16.12 -6.35
N GLY A 43 -7.83 16.21 -5.53
CA GLY A 43 -9.12 15.58 -5.76
C GLY A 43 -9.21 14.14 -5.28
N PHE A 44 -8.30 13.68 -4.41
CA PHE A 44 -8.46 12.41 -3.70
C PHE A 44 -9.35 12.62 -2.47
N GLU A 45 -10.25 11.69 -2.22
CA GLU A 45 -11.13 11.71 -1.06
C GLU A 45 -10.58 10.77 0.02
N PHE A 46 -10.68 11.16 1.28
CA PHE A 46 -10.34 10.28 2.39
C PHE A 46 -11.24 9.02 2.36
N TYR A 47 -10.62 7.84 2.32
CA TYR A 47 -11.34 6.57 2.28
C TYR A 47 -11.37 5.89 3.65
N ARG A 48 -10.19 5.57 4.20
CA ARG A 48 -10.10 4.87 5.49
C ARG A 48 -8.83 5.19 6.25
N LYS A 49 -8.92 5.06 7.57
CA LYS A 49 -7.77 5.03 8.49
C LYS A 49 -7.88 3.81 9.40
N LYS A 50 -6.81 3.03 9.47
CA LYS A 50 -6.64 1.92 10.41
C LYS A 50 -5.41 2.19 11.26
N ILE A 51 -5.55 2.07 12.58
CA ILE A 51 -4.44 2.23 13.53
C ILE A 51 -4.48 1.03 14.46
N GLU A 52 -3.39 0.27 14.47
CA GLU A 52 -3.18 -0.89 15.32
C GLU A 52 -2.04 -0.60 16.30
N THR A 53 -1.60 -1.59 17.08
CA THR A 53 -0.51 -1.39 18.05
C THR A 53 0.77 -0.89 17.39
N TYR A 54 1.17 -1.52 16.28
CA TYR A 54 2.44 -1.27 15.57
C TYR A 54 2.26 -0.74 14.16
N PHE A 55 1.02 -0.55 13.70
CA PHE A 55 0.73 -0.25 12.30
C PHE A 55 -0.18 0.96 12.16
N THR A 56 0.08 1.77 11.14
CA THR A 56 -0.84 2.81 10.65
C THR A 56 -1.06 2.63 9.16
N THR A 57 -2.32 2.65 8.74
CA THR A 57 -2.71 2.72 7.34
C THR A 57 -3.69 3.86 7.15
N ILE A 58 -3.43 4.73 6.17
CA ILE A 58 -4.35 5.78 5.74
C ILE A 58 -4.49 5.67 4.22
N ILE A 59 -5.71 5.69 3.71
CA ILE A 59 -5.99 5.58 2.28
C ILE A 59 -6.86 6.75 1.84
N TRP A 60 -6.48 7.34 0.72
CA TRP A 60 -7.29 8.27 -0.06
C TRP A 60 -7.52 7.69 -1.46
N THR A 61 -8.69 7.94 -2.05
CA THR A 61 -9.10 7.38 -3.34
C THR A 61 -9.55 8.45 -4.31
N LYS A 62 -9.32 8.24 -5.61
CA LYS A 62 -9.82 9.08 -6.70
C LYS A 62 -10.08 8.18 -7.90
N GLU A 63 -11.35 8.01 -8.28
CA GLU A 63 -11.75 7.06 -9.33
C GLU A 63 -11.16 5.66 -9.06
N LYS A 64 -10.30 5.15 -9.95
CA LYS A 64 -9.60 3.86 -9.78
C LYS A 64 -8.24 3.98 -9.09
N GLN A 65 -7.81 5.18 -8.74
CA GLN A 65 -6.51 5.43 -8.12
C GLN A 65 -6.65 5.52 -6.60
N TYR A 66 -5.59 5.14 -5.89
CA TYR A 66 -5.48 5.38 -4.46
C TYR A 66 -4.07 5.79 -4.05
N VAL A 67 -4.00 6.57 -2.97
CA VAL A 67 -2.79 6.87 -2.23
C VAL A 67 -2.91 6.21 -0.86
N LYS A 68 -1.95 5.38 -0.49
CA LYS A 68 -1.87 4.64 0.77
C LYS A 68 -0.64 5.10 1.54
N LEU A 69 -0.81 5.69 2.71
CA LEU A 69 0.27 5.85 3.66
C LEU A 69 0.29 4.61 4.56
N SER A 70 1.44 3.95 4.65
CA SER A 70 1.66 2.77 5.50
C SER A 70 2.83 3.01 6.43
N ALA A 71 2.69 2.67 7.71
CA ALA A 71 3.77 2.75 8.69
C ALA A 71 3.78 1.53 9.61
N SER A 72 4.98 1.02 9.92
CA SER A 72 5.22 -0.09 10.85
C SER A 72 6.35 0.26 11.82
N ASP A 73 6.12 0.02 13.11
CA ASP A 73 7.19 -0.14 14.10
C ASP A 73 7.15 -1.49 14.81
N PHE A 74 6.71 -2.51 14.07
CA PHE A 74 6.66 -3.88 14.57
C PHE A 74 8.07 -4.36 14.92
N PRO A 75 8.32 -4.91 16.13
CA PRO A 75 9.67 -5.13 16.64
C PRO A 75 10.59 -5.99 15.78
N THR A 76 10.04 -6.96 15.02
CA THR A 76 10.84 -7.85 14.15
C THR A 76 11.10 -7.27 12.77
N ASP A 77 10.46 -6.15 12.42
CA ASP A 77 10.54 -5.54 11.09
C ASP A 77 11.62 -4.46 11.04
N TYR A 78 12.59 -4.48 11.95
CA TYR A 78 13.63 -3.46 12.02
C TYR A 78 14.50 -3.45 10.74
N PRO A 79 14.75 -2.27 10.11
CA PRO A 79 14.40 -0.93 10.58
C PRO A 79 12.90 -0.61 10.43
N TYR A 80 12.34 0.09 11.42
CA TYR A 80 10.96 0.57 11.37
C TYR A 80 10.80 1.58 10.24
N THR A 81 9.69 1.51 9.50
CA THR A 81 9.51 2.31 8.29
C THR A 81 8.12 2.91 8.17
N PHE A 82 8.02 3.96 7.38
CA PHE A 82 6.78 4.33 6.71
C PHE A 82 7.04 4.64 5.25
N ASP A 83 6.00 4.60 4.42
CA ASP A 83 6.06 5.02 3.02
C ASP A 83 4.69 5.50 2.52
N ILE A 84 4.72 6.22 1.39
CA ILE A 84 3.57 6.59 0.59
C ILE A 84 3.55 5.69 -0.64
N ILE A 85 2.44 5.01 -0.83
CA ILE A 85 2.21 4.02 -1.88
C ILE A 85 1.13 4.55 -2.81
N LEU A 86 1.41 4.53 -4.10
CA LEU A 86 0.46 4.87 -5.16
C LEU A 86 -0.05 3.55 -5.73
N GLY A 87 -1.35 3.45 -6.03
CA GLY A 87 -1.87 2.26 -6.67
C GLY A 87 -3.14 2.48 -7.46
N GLU A 88 -3.49 1.47 -8.23
CA GLU A 88 -4.67 1.45 -9.09
C GLU A 88 -5.49 0.18 -8.80
N GLY A 89 -6.81 0.29 -8.88
CA GLY A 89 -7.73 -0.83 -8.67
C GLY A 89 -8.31 -0.86 -7.27
N ASN A 90 -8.64 -2.06 -6.80
CA ASN A 90 -9.34 -2.24 -5.54
C ASN A 90 -8.36 -2.22 -4.35
N CYS A 91 -8.32 -1.09 -3.63
CA CYS A 91 -7.49 -0.95 -2.43
C CYS A 91 -7.90 -1.83 -1.22
N ASP A 92 -9.04 -2.53 -1.31
CA ASP A 92 -9.48 -3.53 -0.32
C ASP A 92 -9.15 -4.98 -0.72
N ASP A 93 -8.87 -5.25 -2.00
CA ASP A 93 -8.36 -6.56 -2.42
C ASP A 93 -6.86 -6.59 -2.15
N PHE A 94 -6.42 -7.42 -1.21
CA PHE A 94 -5.02 -7.50 -0.81
C PHE A 94 -4.08 -7.71 -2.01
N PHE A 95 -4.45 -8.56 -2.97
CA PHE A 95 -3.60 -8.83 -4.13
C PHE A 95 -3.49 -7.62 -5.05
N GLU A 96 -4.61 -6.98 -5.38
CA GLU A 96 -4.57 -5.74 -6.17
C GLU A 96 -3.83 -4.65 -5.42
N SER A 97 -4.09 -4.49 -4.11
CA SER A 97 -3.54 -3.41 -3.32
C SER A 97 -2.03 -3.45 -3.10
N GLU A 98 -1.43 -4.64 -3.26
CA GLU A 98 0.01 -4.87 -3.15
C GLU A 98 0.68 -4.91 -4.54
N TRP A 99 0.13 -5.71 -5.47
CA TRP A 99 0.76 -5.92 -6.79
C TRP A 99 0.46 -4.83 -7.81
N ASP A 100 -0.66 -4.12 -7.68
CA ASP A 100 -1.02 -2.99 -8.53
C ASP A 100 -0.69 -1.65 -7.88
N SER A 101 0.35 -1.65 -7.05
CA SER A 101 0.86 -0.49 -6.33
C SER A 101 2.38 -0.38 -6.39
N ILE A 102 2.91 0.83 -6.23
CA ILE A 102 4.34 1.08 -6.03
C ILE A 102 4.53 2.12 -4.94
N SER A 103 5.67 2.09 -4.26
CA SER A 103 6.02 3.11 -3.28
C SER A 103 6.68 4.32 -3.94
N ILE A 104 6.63 5.50 -3.31
CA ILE A 104 7.39 6.67 -3.76
C ILE A 104 8.89 6.35 -3.79
N SER A 105 9.37 5.56 -2.83
CA SER A 105 10.76 5.07 -2.81
C SER A 105 11.13 4.21 -4.03
N ASP A 106 10.18 3.45 -4.60
CA ASP A 106 10.41 2.72 -5.86
C ASP A 106 10.60 3.68 -7.04
N ILE A 107 9.77 4.74 -7.13
CA ILE A 107 9.88 5.77 -8.18
C ILE A 107 11.22 6.52 -8.06
N GLN A 108 11.65 6.82 -6.84
CA GLN A 108 12.93 7.45 -6.56
C GLN A 108 14.11 6.60 -7.01
N ARG A 109 14.09 5.29 -6.70
CA ARG A 109 15.13 4.35 -7.17
C ARG A 109 15.25 4.33 -8.69
N LEU A 110 14.13 4.44 -9.41
CA LEU A 110 14.16 4.52 -10.86
C LEU A 110 14.77 5.84 -11.37
N SER A 111 14.41 6.94 -10.71
CA SER A 111 14.85 8.28 -11.11
C SER A 111 16.33 8.54 -10.76
N GLU A 112 16.81 7.93 -9.68
CA GLU A 112 18.14 8.14 -9.10
C GLU A 112 18.81 6.80 -8.73
N PRO A 113 19.24 5.99 -9.71
CA PRO A 113 19.69 4.60 -9.48
C PRO A 113 20.94 4.47 -8.60
N ASN A 114 21.70 5.56 -8.42
CA ASN A 114 22.90 5.57 -7.58
C ASN A 114 22.62 5.86 -6.10
N LYS A 115 21.37 6.16 -5.73
CA LYS A 115 20.96 6.37 -4.34
C LYS A 115 20.12 5.18 -3.85
N LYS A 116 20.43 4.71 -2.64
CA LYS A 116 19.64 3.67 -1.96
C LYS A 116 18.44 4.33 -1.28
N TYR A 117 17.23 3.91 -1.64
CA TYR A 117 15.99 4.32 -0.97
C TYR A 117 15.26 3.09 -0.41
N ASN A 118 15.04 3.07 0.90
CA ASN A 118 14.44 1.95 1.64
C ASN A 118 13.19 2.40 2.42
N GLY A 119 12.30 3.18 1.80
CA GLY A 119 11.26 3.87 2.56
C GLY A 119 11.84 4.98 3.44
N TYR A 120 10.99 5.56 4.27
CA TYR A 120 11.40 6.48 5.31
C TYR A 120 11.54 5.72 6.63
N ASP A 121 12.61 5.96 7.38
CA ASP A 121 12.69 5.48 8.76
C ASP A 121 11.48 6.00 9.56
N PHE A 122 10.83 5.12 10.32
CA PHE A 122 9.71 5.53 11.15
C PHE A 122 10.22 6.43 12.29
N PRO A 123 9.83 7.72 12.30
CA PRO A 123 10.51 8.72 13.11
C PRO A 123 10.26 8.57 14.60
N LYS A 124 11.08 9.24 15.43
CA LYS A 124 10.69 9.52 16.81
C LYS A 124 9.61 10.60 16.82
N LYS A 125 8.78 10.64 17.87
CA LYS A 125 7.63 11.57 17.96
C LYS A 125 7.96 13.03 17.64
N ARG A 126 9.14 13.52 18.08
CA ARG A 126 9.62 14.89 17.82
C ARG A 126 9.97 15.18 16.36
N GLU A 127 10.24 14.14 15.58
CA GLU A 127 10.66 14.21 14.17
C GLU A 127 9.46 14.03 13.22
N PHE A 128 8.28 13.65 13.72
CA PHE A 128 7.09 13.33 12.91
C PHE A 128 6.77 14.36 11.84
N ARG A 129 6.68 15.64 12.24
CA ARG A 129 6.35 16.73 11.30
C ARG A 129 7.43 16.86 10.21
N ALA A 130 8.71 16.87 10.58
CA ALA A 130 9.80 16.99 9.61
C ALA A 130 9.82 15.82 8.61
N SER A 131 9.63 14.59 9.08
CA SER A 131 9.58 13.40 8.21
C SER A 131 8.36 13.41 7.27
N LEU A 132 7.18 13.82 7.77
CA LEU A 132 5.98 13.92 6.94
C LEU A 132 6.04 15.08 5.94
N GLU A 133 6.66 16.20 6.30
CA GLU A 133 6.91 17.32 5.38
C GLU A 133 7.87 16.92 4.24
N LYS A 134 8.92 16.16 4.58
CA LYS A 134 9.80 15.54 3.59
C LYS A 134 9.01 14.61 2.66
N ALA A 135 8.23 13.68 3.22
CA ALA A 135 7.45 12.74 2.43
C ALA A 135 6.40 13.43 1.54
N LYS A 136 5.77 14.50 2.02
CA LYS A 136 4.88 15.35 1.22
C LYS A 136 5.61 16.00 0.05
N THR A 137 6.82 16.52 0.29
CA THR A 137 7.64 17.16 -0.75
C THR A 137 8.02 16.14 -1.82
N GLU A 138 8.47 14.96 -1.41
CA GLU A 138 8.85 13.87 -2.34
C GLU A 138 7.62 13.32 -3.08
N LEU A 139 6.45 13.22 -2.46
CA LEU A 139 5.19 12.91 -3.14
C LEU A 139 4.85 13.97 -4.21
N ALA A 140 5.05 15.25 -3.91
CA ALA A 140 4.82 16.34 -4.85
C ALA A 140 5.85 16.39 -5.99
N GLU A 141 7.04 15.82 -5.80
CA GLU A 141 8.08 15.74 -6.82
C GLU A 141 7.88 14.49 -7.70
N TYR A 142 7.89 13.31 -7.09
CA TYR A 142 7.92 12.02 -7.80
C TYR A 142 6.51 11.47 -8.09
N GLY A 143 5.50 11.84 -7.31
CA GLY A 143 4.12 11.37 -7.46
C GLY A 143 3.18 12.36 -8.16
N ASN A 144 3.62 13.58 -8.49
CA ASN A 144 2.73 14.60 -9.03
C ASN A 144 2.11 14.22 -10.39
N GLY A 145 2.81 13.46 -11.24
CA GLY A 145 2.21 12.90 -12.45
C GLY A 145 0.95 12.09 -12.12
N PHE A 146 1.10 11.08 -11.24
CA PHE A 146 0.01 10.21 -10.78
C PHE A 146 -1.14 11.03 -10.16
N LEU A 147 -0.83 11.97 -9.27
CA LEU A 147 -1.86 12.79 -8.59
C LEU A 147 -2.71 13.63 -9.56
N ASN A 148 -2.16 13.99 -10.73
CA ASN A 148 -2.89 14.71 -11.78
C ASN A 148 -3.39 13.80 -12.91
N GLY A 149 -3.32 12.47 -12.75
CA GLY A 149 -3.82 11.50 -13.73
C GLY A 149 -2.83 11.10 -14.83
N ASN A 150 -1.59 11.61 -14.83
CA ASN A 150 -0.54 11.11 -15.71
C ASN A 150 0.10 9.84 -15.09
N MET A 151 -0.25 8.69 -15.65
CA MET A 151 0.13 7.37 -15.13
C MET A 151 1.43 6.81 -15.72
N GLU A 152 2.13 7.53 -16.61
CA GLU A 152 3.29 7.01 -17.34
C GLU A 152 4.41 6.53 -16.39
N LEU A 153 4.83 7.39 -15.47
CA LEU A 153 5.89 7.07 -14.50
C LEU A 153 5.45 5.97 -13.52
N PHE A 154 4.18 5.99 -13.11
CA PHE A 154 3.60 4.94 -12.26
C PHE A 154 3.67 3.57 -12.93
N TYR A 155 3.20 3.44 -14.18
CA TYR A 155 3.21 2.17 -14.89
C TYR A 155 4.62 1.70 -15.21
N LYS A 156 5.51 2.62 -15.61
CA LYS A 156 6.93 2.29 -15.86
C LYS A 156 7.59 1.72 -14.61
N THR A 157 7.44 2.39 -13.47
CA THR A 157 7.98 1.90 -12.19
C THR A 157 7.32 0.59 -11.79
N ARG A 158 6.00 0.46 -11.90
CA ARG A 158 5.28 -0.78 -11.56
C ARG A 158 5.76 -1.97 -12.37
N ILE A 159 6.01 -1.82 -13.67
CA ILE A 159 6.52 -2.91 -14.51
C ILE A 159 7.92 -3.33 -14.04
N LEU A 160 8.78 -2.39 -13.65
CA LEU A 160 10.14 -2.70 -13.23
C LEU A 160 10.21 -3.28 -11.82
N THR A 161 9.33 -2.85 -10.91
CA THR A 161 9.28 -3.36 -9.53
C THR A 161 8.50 -4.66 -9.42
N ASN A 162 7.31 -4.73 -10.05
CA ASN A 162 6.36 -5.82 -9.87
C ASN A 162 6.26 -6.72 -11.12
N GLY A 163 6.55 -6.18 -12.31
CA GLY A 163 6.18 -6.73 -13.61
C GLY A 163 6.99 -7.91 -14.14
N GLU A 164 8.00 -8.41 -13.42
CA GLU A 164 8.56 -9.74 -13.68
C GLU A 164 8.04 -10.82 -12.71
N ASN A 165 7.45 -10.43 -11.58
CA ASN A 165 7.10 -11.35 -10.48
C ASN A 165 5.62 -11.33 -10.07
N LYS A 166 4.75 -10.56 -10.75
CA LYS A 166 3.32 -10.50 -10.43
C LYS A 166 2.70 -11.90 -10.60
N PRO A 167 2.14 -12.52 -9.55
CA PRO A 167 1.49 -13.81 -9.66
C PRO A 167 0.21 -13.67 -10.50
N GLU A 168 -0.01 -14.60 -11.42
CA GLU A 168 -1.29 -14.69 -12.13
C GLU A 168 -2.36 -15.20 -11.15
N LYS A 169 -3.44 -14.42 -11.00
CA LYS A 169 -4.63 -14.82 -10.24
C LYS A 169 -5.53 -15.64 -11.15
N ILE A 170 -5.60 -16.96 -10.94
CA ILE A 170 -6.61 -17.77 -11.63
C ILE A 170 -7.82 -17.91 -10.72
N ILE A 171 -8.95 -17.39 -11.20
CA ILE A 171 -10.27 -17.60 -10.60
C ILE A 171 -10.84 -18.87 -11.24
N LYS A 172 -10.68 -20.02 -10.58
CA LYS A 172 -11.33 -21.28 -11.01
C LYS A 172 -12.65 -21.45 -10.27
N LYS A 173 -13.63 -22.08 -10.91
CA LYS A 173 -14.81 -22.60 -10.21
C LYS A 173 -14.65 -24.11 -10.07
N ASP A 174 -14.85 -24.64 -8.87
CA ASP A 174 -14.87 -26.09 -8.68
C ASP A 174 -16.12 -26.72 -9.29
N LYS A 175 -16.19 -28.05 -9.27
CA LYS A 175 -17.32 -28.84 -9.77
C LYS A 175 -18.68 -28.50 -9.13
N ASN A 176 -18.69 -27.77 -8.01
CA ASN A 176 -19.88 -27.33 -7.30
C ASN A 176 -20.14 -25.82 -7.47
N GLY A 177 -19.39 -25.14 -8.35
CA GLY A 177 -19.52 -23.70 -8.61
C GLY A 177 -18.84 -22.80 -7.59
N LYS A 178 -18.09 -23.35 -6.62
CA LYS A 178 -17.35 -22.57 -5.62
C LYS A 178 -16.11 -21.94 -6.25
N VAL A 179 -15.92 -20.65 -6.02
CA VAL A 179 -14.73 -19.93 -6.48
C VAL A 179 -13.50 -20.39 -5.69
N ILE A 180 -12.53 -20.95 -6.40
CA ILE A 180 -11.18 -21.26 -5.93
C ILE A 180 -10.25 -20.19 -6.48
N LEU A 181 -9.53 -19.54 -5.58
CA LEU A 181 -8.49 -18.58 -5.90
C LEU A 181 -7.15 -19.31 -5.83
N GLU A 182 -6.52 -19.51 -6.98
CA GLU A 182 -5.22 -20.15 -7.09
C GLU A 182 -4.19 -19.09 -7.46
N LEU A 183 -3.14 -18.96 -6.63
CA LEU A 183 -1.99 -18.13 -6.90
C LEU A 183 -0.92 -19.05 -7.48
N LEU A 184 -0.63 -18.91 -8.77
CA LEU A 184 0.49 -19.66 -9.34
C LEU A 184 1.79 -18.92 -9.03
N PRO A 185 2.79 -19.57 -8.38
CA PRO A 185 4.13 -19.00 -8.34
C PRO A 185 4.66 -18.90 -9.77
N TYR A 186 5.37 -17.81 -10.07
CA TYR A 186 6.01 -17.66 -11.37
C TYR A 186 7.26 -18.55 -11.43
N ASN A 187 7.07 -19.80 -11.85
CA ASN A 187 8.06 -20.72 -12.44
C ASN A 187 7.44 -22.07 -12.87
N VAL A 188 6.14 -22.14 -13.15
CA VAL A 188 5.61 -23.28 -13.93
C VAL A 188 5.75 -22.91 -15.39
N ILE A 189 6.92 -23.28 -15.93
CA ILE A 189 7.22 -23.41 -17.35
C ILE A 189 5.93 -23.75 -18.11
N LYS A 190 5.48 -22.85 -19.00
CA LYS A 190 4.57 -23.26 -20.07
C LYS A 190 5.33 -24.29 -20.90
N LYS A 191 5.16 -25.57 -20.58
CA LYS A 191 5.28 -26.59 -21.61
C LYS A 191 4.09 -26.35 -22.53
N ASN A 192 4.40 -25.92 -23.75
CA ASN A 192 3.43 -25.94 -24.84
C ASN A 192 2.92 -27.37 -24.97
N ASP A 193 1.61 -27.55 -24.82
CA ASP A 193 0.84 -28.66 -25.37
C ASP A 193 -0.37 -28.07 -26.10
#